data_AF-A0A7V9T9F7-F1
#
_entry.id   AF-A0A7V9T9F7-F1
#
_cell.length_a   1.000
_cell.length_b   1.000
_cell.length_c   1.000
_cell.angle_alpha   90.00
_cell.angle_beta   90.00
_cell.angle_gamma   90.00
#
_symmetry.space_group_name_H-M   'P 1'
#
loop_
_entity.id
_entity.type
_entity.pdbx_description
1 polymer ?
#
loop_
_entity_poly.entity_id
_entity_poly.type
_entity_poly.pdbx_seq_one_letter_code
_entity_poly.pdbx_strand_id
1 'polypeptide(L)'
;MRAVDQWKELERTLPEGFEEARLSFTVEDPAAVAAAAGVLAPLGPGRVGNQLRFHVAQSGSSGTESVRNLLTRLDRKRIWGTVSLVDVQGAETSDLAAPGHKPSGRRSLASAWDELVSNLPSDWSDLLCELEVDSTDYLPRAALHGAPLNPTRNPEIAALRFRVSRKGYGASPGMARRCLERMDAEGITGRVTVLQALSETGYAATLGPVWRVAGRSV
;
A
#
# COMPACT_ATOMS: atom_id res chain seq x y z
N MET A 1 15.98 -22.25 -4.34
CA MET A 1 15.60 -22.57 -2.94
C MET A 1 14.09 -22.64 -2.86
N ARG A 2 13.49 -23.55 -2.09
CA ARG A 2 12.03 -23.65 -2.00
C ARG A 2 11.43 -22.40 -1.33
N ALA A 3 10.22 -22.03 -1.71
CA ALA A 3 9.56 -20.84 -1.16
C ALA A 3 9.31 -20.99 0.35
N VAL A 4 8.98 -22.21 0.81
CA VAL A 4 8.81 -22.48 2.24
C VAL A 4 10.11 -22.33 3.05
N ASP A 5 11.25 -22.66 2.46
CA ASP A 5 12.54 -22.56 3.16
C ASP A 5 13.00 -21.10 3.22
N GLN A 6 12.75 -20.32 2.16
CA GLN A 6 12.93 -18.86 2.17
C GLN A 6 12.08 -18.18 3.25
N TRP A 7 10.83 -18.61 3.41
CA TRP A 7 9.95 -18.09 4.45
C TRP A 7 10.44 -18.40 5.86
N LYS A 8 10.91 -19.64 6.12
CA LYS A 8 11.45 -19.98 7.45
C LYS A 8 12.64 -19.12 7.85
N GLU A 9 13.49 -18.77 6.88
CA GLU A 9 14.62 -17.88 7.14
C GLU A 9 14.13 -16.44 7.44
N LEU A 10 13.22 -15.93 6.61
CA LEU A 10 12.63 -14.60 6.83
C LEU A 10 11.86 -14.51 8.16
N GLU A 11 11.09 -15.54 8.52
CA GLU A 11 10.31 -15.60 9.75
C GLU A 11 11.18 -15.45 11.00
N ARG A 12 12.43 -15.94 10.97
CA ARG A 12 13.40 -15.78 12.07
C ARG A 12 13.97 -14.38 12.19
N THR A 13 13.87 -13.58 11.13
CA THR A 13 14.33 -12.18 11.11
C THR A 13 13.24 -11.18 11.46
N LEU A 14 11.98 -11.63 11.57
CA LEU A 14 10.88 -10.74 11.93
C LEU A 14 10.96 -10.37 13.43
N PRO A 15 10.71 -9.09 13.80
CA PRO A 15 10.66 -8.66 15.20
C PRO A 15 9.61 -9.44 16.00
N GLU A 16 9.91 -9.77 17.25
CA GLU A 16 8.88 -10.34 18.13
C GLU A 16 7.76 -9.31 18.37
N GLY A 17 6.50 -9.73 18.19
CA GLY A 17 5.35 -8.85 18.37
C GLY A 17 4.98 -7.98 17.16
N PHE A 18 5.53 -8.25 15.97
CA PHE A 18 5.12 -7.55 14.76
C PHE A 18 3.61 -7.65 14.52
N GLU A 19 2.96 -6.55 14.17
CA GLU A 19 1.54 -6.55 13.86
C GLU A 19 1.30 -7.05 12.44
N GLU A 20 2.12 -6.57 11.49
CA GLU A 20 2.01 -6.88 10.07
C GLU A 20 3.38 -6.94 9.39
N ALA A 21 3.60 -7.93 8.53
CA ALA A 21 4.74 -8.02 7.63
C ALA A 21 4.26 -8.02 6.18
N ARG A 22 4.83 -7.15 5.35
CA ARG A 22 4.56 -7.08 3.92
C ARG A 22 5.58 -7.90 3.17
N LEU A 23 5.11 -8.87 2.41
CA LEU A 23 5.94 -9.79 1.66
C LEU A 23 5.66 -9.64 0.18
N SER A 24 6.65 -10.05 -0.59
CA SER A 24 6.52 -10.23 -2.02
C SER A 24 7.02 -11.61 -2.42
N PHE A 25 6.32 -12.23 -3.36
CA PHE A 25 6.76 -13.44 -4.05
C PHE A 25 6.95 -13.12 -5.53
N THR A 26 8.20 -13.05 -5.97
CA THR A 26 8.55 -12.82 -7.36
C THR A 26 8.63 -14.16 -8.08
N VAL A 27 7.70 -14.41 -9.00
CA VAL A 27 7.64 -15.66 -9.76
C VAL A 27 8.73 -15.66 -10.83
N GLU A 28 9.52 -16.74 -10.90
CA GLU A 28 10.62 -16.90 -11.87
C GLU A 28 10.08 -17.02 -13.30
N ASP A 29 9.02 -17.81 -13.49
CA ASP A 29 8.34 -17.97 -14.78
C ASP A 29 7.12 -17.03 -14.87
N PRO A 30 7.13 -16.01 -15.75
CA PRO A 30 6.00 -15.11 -15.96
C PRO A 30 4.69 -15.81 -16.32
N ALA A 31 4.76 -16.97 -17.00
CA ALA A 31 3.57 -17.75 -17.36
C ALA A 31 2.89 -18.38 -16.14
N ALA A 32 3.64 -18.66 -15.08
CA ALA A 32 3.14 -19.27 -13.84
C ALA A 32 2.50 -18.25 -12.88
N VAL A 33 2.57 -16.94 -13.16
CA VAL A 33 2.09 -15.88 -12.25
C VAL A 33 0.60 -16.02 -11.92
N ALA A 34 -0.24 -16.34 -12.91
CA ALA A 34 -1.67 -16.52 -12.68
C ALA A 34 -1.96 -17.74 -11.78
N ALA A 35 -1.21 -18.84 -11.97
CA ALA A 35 -1.33 -20.03 -11.13
C ALA A 35 -0.83 -19.76 -9.70
N ALA A 36 0.26 -18.99 -9.56
CA ALA A 36 0.80 -18.56 -8.28
C ALA A 36 -0.20 -17.68 -7.51
N ALA A 37 -0.81 -16.70 -8.19
CA ALA A 37 -1.85 -15.84 -7.64
C ALA A 37 -3.07 -16.67 -7.18
N GLY A 38 -3.47 -17.68 -7.95
CA GLY A 38 -4.55 -18.59 -7.57
C GLY A 38 -4.25 -19.41 -6.31
N VAL A 39 -2.99 -19.80 -6.09
CA VAL A 39 -2.58 -20.47 -4.84
C VAL A 39 -2.58 -19.48 -3.67
N LEU A 40 -2.03 -18.30 -3.88
CA LEU A 40 -1.92 -17.27 -2.84
C LEU A 40 -3.23 -16.52 -2.58
N ALA A 41 -4.27 -16.73 -3.39
CA ALA A 41 -5.57 -16.05 -3.32
C ALA A 41 -6.15 -15.84 -1.90
N PRO A 42 -6.05 -16.80 -0.95
CA PRO A 42 -6.53 -16.60 0.41
C PRO A 42 -5.87 -15.44 1.18
N LEU A 43 -4.65 -15.03 0.79
CA LEU A 43 -3.96 -13.86 1.35
C LEU A 43 -4.32 -12.55 0.64
N GLY A 44 -5.19 -12.61 -0.39
CA GLY A 44 -5.54 -11.48 -1.24
C GLY A 44 -4.34 -10.80 -1.89
N PRO A 45 -3.43 -11.54 -2.56
CA PRO A 45 -2.21 -10.99 -3.09
C PRO A 45 -2.52 -9.99 -4.20
N GLY A 46 -1.93 -8.82 -4.12
CA GLY A 46 -1.89 -7.91 -5.23
C GLY A 46 -0.75 -8.25 -6.19
N ARG A 47 -0.94 -7.99 -7.47
CA ARG A 47 0.04 -8.31 -8.51
C ARG A 47 0.80 -7.06 -8.93
N VAL A 48 2.11 -7.14 -9.12
CA VAL A 48 2.94 -6.11 -9.75
C VAL A 48 3.90 -6.78 -10.74
N GLY A 49 3.55 -6.79 -12.03
CA GLY A 49 4.33 -7.52 -13.03
C GLY A 49 4.32 -9.04 -12.77
N ASN A 50 5.47 -9.62 -12.46
CA ASN A 50 5.64 -11.02 -12.01
C ASN A 50 5.73 -11.17 -10.48
N GLN A 51 5.58 -10.08 -9.73
CA GLN A 51 5.60 -10.07 -8.28
C GLN A 51 4.18 -10.17 -7.72
N LEU A 52 3.99 -10.98 -6.68
CA LEU A 52 2.76 -11.09 -5.91
C LEU A 52 3.02 -10.56 -4.51
N ARG A 53 2.42 -9.43 -4.16
CA ARG A 53 2.56 -8.76 -2.87
C ARG A 53 1.41 -9.14 -1.97
N PHE A 54 1.71 -9.52 -0.74
CA PHE A 54 0.72 -9.94 0.24
C PHE A 54 1.20 -9.63 1.65
N HIS A 55 0.27 -9.67 2.58
CA HIS A 55 0.50 -9.23 3.96
C HIS A 55 0.27 -10.40 4.90
N VAL A 56 1.01 -10.39 6.00
CA VAL A 56 0.97 -11.43 7.03
C VAL A 56 0.81 -10.75 8.37
N ALA A 57 -0.25 -11.10 9.09
CA ALA A 57 -0.43 -10.68 10.47
C ALA A 57 0.18 -11.73 11.40
N GLN A 58 0.67 -11.32 12.58
CA GLN A 58 1.18 -12.28 13.56
C GLN A 58 0.07 -13.22 14.08
N SER A 59 -1.17 -12.74 14.18
CA SER A 59 -2.33 -13.54 14.59
C SER A 59 -3.53 -13.33 13.67
N GLY A 60 -4.39 -14.35 13.53
CA GLY A 60 -5.60 -14.30 12.68
C GLY A 60 -5.57 -15.22 11.46
N SER A 61 -6.56 -15.08 10.57
CA SER A 61 -6.76 -15.96 9.40
C SER A 61 -5.66 -15.85 8.33
N SER A 62 -4.88 -14.76 8.35
CA SER A 62 -3.68 -14.55 7.53
C SER A 62 -2.39 -14.68 8.36
N GLY A 63 -2.41 -15.57 9.35
CA GLY A 63 -1.26 -15.85 10.22
C GLY A 63 -0.07 -16.51 9.50
N THR A 64 1.09 -16.51 10.17
CA THR A 64 2.35 -17.10 9.66
C THR A 64 2.21 -18.55 9.20
N GLU A 65 1.38 -19.34 9.88
CA GLU A 65 1.09 -20.73 9.51
C GLU A 65 0.28 -20.84 8.21
N SER A 66 -0.65 -19.91 7.96
CA SER A 66 -1.40 -19.85 6.69
C SER A 66 -0.46 -19.62 5.51
N VAL A 67 0.49 -18.69 5.67
CA VAL A 67 1.53 -18.38 4.67
C VAL A 67 2.41 -19.60 4.42
N ARG A 68 2.91 -20.25 5.48
CA ARG A 68 3.72 -21.47 5.37
C ARG A 68 3.00 -22.56 4.58
N ASN A 69 1.70 -22.75 4.83
CA ASN A 69 0.89 -23.73 4.11
C ASN A 69 0.72 -23.38 2.63
N LEU A 70 0.51 -22.10 2.30
CA LEU A 70 0.36 -21.66 0.92
C LEU A 70 1.68 -21.70 0.13
N LEU A 71 2.81 -21.32 0.74
CA LEU A 71 4.12 -21.44 0.12
C LEU A 71 4.50 -22.91 -0.10
N THR A 72 4.15 -23.81 0.83
CA THR A 72 4.31 -25.26 0.63
C THR A 72 3.49 -25.76 -0.57
N ARG A 73 2.30 -25.19 -0.81
CA ARG A 73 1.49 -25.52 -1.99
C ARG A 73 2.12 -25.01 -3.29
N LEU A 74 2.76 -23.83 -3.29
CA LEU A 74 3.54 -23.35 -4.44
C LEU A 74 4.67 -24.33 -4.78
N ASP A 75 5.44 -24.75 -3.77
CA ASP A 75 6.54 -25.71 -3.94
C ASP A 75 6.04 -27.05 -4.49
N ARG A 76 4.92 -27.57 -3.97
CA ARG A 76 4.30 -28.82 -4.48
C ARG A 76 3.85 -28.70 -5.93
N LYS A 77 3.34 -27.54 -6.33
CA LYS A 77 2.96 -27.23 -7.71
C LYS A 77 4.15 -26.86 -8.60
N ARG A 78 5.38 -26.89 -8.08
CA ARG A 78 6.61 -26.51 -8.77
C ARG A 78 6.58 -25.08 -9.33
N ILE A 79 5.91 -24.18 -8.61
CA ILE A 79 5.89 -22.76 -8.92
C ILE A 79 7.06 -22.12 -8.15
N TRP A 80 8.13 -21.79 -8.88
CA TRP A 80 9.36 -21.25 -8.31
C TRP A 80 9.37 -19.73 -8.28
N GLY A 81 10.07 -19.20 -7.28
CA GLY A 81 10.14 -17.76 -7.05
C GLY A 81 10.92 -17.38 -5.81
N THR A 82 11.10 -16.07 -5.64
CA THR A 82 11.80 -15.48 -4.51
C THR A 82 10.82 -14.83 -3.56
N VAL A 83 10.89 -15.17 -2.27
CA VAL A 83 10.16 -14.49 -1.19
C VAL A 83 11.05 -13.37 -0.64
N SER A 84 10.51 -12.16 -0.51
CA SER A 84 11.24 -11.02 0.04
C SER A 84 10.35 -10.19 0.96
N LEU A 85 10.93 -9.73 2.06
CA LEU A 85 10.30 -8.79 2.97
C LEU A 85 10.36 -7.38 2.37
N VAL A 86 9.22 -6.71 2.33
CA VAL A 86 9.07 -5.35 1.80
C VAL A 86 9.00 -4.34 2.94
N ASP A 87 8.26 -4.63 4.01
CA ASP A 87 8.03 -3.74 5.16
C ASP A 87 7.58 -4.56 6.39
N VAL A 88 7.78 -4.03 7.60
CA VAL A 88 7.27 -4.60 8.86
C VAL A 88 6.70 -3.47 9.72
N GLN A 89 5.49 -3.67 10.24
CA GLN A 89 4.82 -2.77 11.16
C GLN A 89 4.75 -3.38 12.57
N GLY A 90 4.93 -2.53 13.59
CA GLY A 90 4.74 -2.90 14.99
C GLY A 90 5.99 -3.47 15.65
N ALA A 91 6.93 -2.61 16.04
CA ALA A 91 7.88 -2.96 17.09
C ALA A 91 8.18 -1.69 17.88
N GLU A 92 7.42 -1.45 18.97
CA GLU A 92 7.96 -1.18 20.30
C GLU A 92 6.88 -0.91 21.37
N THR A 93 7.08 -1.61 22.50
CA THR A 93 6.73 -1.32 23.91
C THR A 93 5.27 -1.44 24.37
N SER A 94 5.07 -2.50 25.17
CA SER A 94 4.03 -2.68 26.19
C SER A 94 3.66 -1.38 26.90
N ASP A 95 2.38 -1.02 26.93
CA ASP A 95 1.64 -1.06 28.19
C ASP A 95 0.11 -0.86 28.00
N LEU A 96 -0.62 -1.69 28.75
CA LEU A 96 -2.04 -1.67 29.10
C LEU A 96 -3.07 -2.17 28.06
N ALA A 97 -3.44 -3.43 28.25
CA ALA A 97 -4.61 -4.07 27.68
C ALA A 97 -5.93 -3.57 28.30
N ALA A 98 -6.97 -3.41 27.47
CA ALA A 98 -8.37 -3.64 27.85
C ALA A 98 -9.20 -4.13 26.64
N PRO A 99 -10.25 -4.95 26.85
CA PRO A 99 -10.67 -5.97 25.90
C PRO A 99 -11.86 -5.55 25.03
N GLY A 100 -11.80 -5.96 23.75
CA GLY A 100 -12.88 -5.81 22.79
C GLY A 100 -12.41 -6.04 21.35
N HIS A 101 -11.62 -7.10 21.12
CA HIS A 101 -11.07 -7.39 19.79
C HIS A 101 -12.16 -7.96 18.87
N LYS A 102 -12.95 -7.07 18.27
CA LYS A 102 -13.51 -7.31 16.93
C LYS A 102 -12.32 -7.42 15.96
N PRO A 103 -12.40 -8.23 14.90
CA PRO A 103 -11.26 -8.42 14.00
C PRO A 103 -10.73 -7.06 13.57
N SER A 104 -9.44 -6.80 13.80
CA SER A 104 -8.73 -5.59 13.39
C SER A 104 -8.82 -5.48 11.86
N GLY A 105 -9.88 -4.83 11.40
CA GLY A 105 -10.12 -4.54 10.00
C GLY A 105 -9.04 -3.60 9.50
N ARG A 106 -8.54 -3.90 8.30
CA ARG A 106 -7.69 -3.01 7.49
C ARG A 106 -8.07 -1.54 7.71
N ARG A 107 -7.09 -0.68 8.02
CA ARG A 107 -7.30 0.77 8.04
C ARG A 107 -7.70 1.20 6.62
N SER A 108 -8.85 1.86 6.48
CA SER A 108 -9.34 2.33 5.18
C SER A 108 -8.44 3.45 4.65
N LEU A 109 -8.38 3.61 3.33
CA LEU A 109 -7.63 4.69 2.68
C LEU A 109 -8.12 6.07 3.16
N ALA A 110 -9.43 6.22 3.34
CA ALA A 110 -10.02 7.44 3.90
C ALA A 110 -9.57 7.72 5.35
N SER A 111 -9.51 6.68 6.20
CA SER A 111 -9.03 6.84 7.58
C SER A 111 -7.55 7.16 7.62
N ALA A 112 -6.73 6.52 6.76
CA ALA A 112 -5.30 6.82 6.66
C ALA A 112 -5.07 8.26 6.18
N TRP A 113 -5.92 8.78 5.28
CA TRP A 113 -5.88 10.17 4.85
C TRP A 113 -6.20 11.16 5.97
N ASP A 114 -7.25 10.89 6.74
CA ASP A 114 -7.67 11.76 7.85
C ASP A 114 -6.53 11.91 8.88
N GLU A 115 -5.83 10.81 9.19
CA GLU A 115 -4.66 10.79 10.08
C GLU A 115 -3.43 11.50 9.50
N LEU A 116 -3.13 11.29 8.21
CA LEU A 116 -2.04 12.01 7.55
C LEU A 116 -2.26 13.51 7.62
N VAL A 117 -3.48 13.97 7.32
CA VAL A 117 -3.81 15.39 7.32
C VAL A 117 -3.80 15.98 8.73
N SER A 118 -4.23 15.23 9.76
CA SER A 118 -4.19 15.70 11.14
C SER A 118 -2.77 15.87 11.68
N ASN A 119 -1.80 15.13 11.14
CA ASN A 119 -0.40 15.19 11.55
C ASN A 119 0.42 16.26 10.81
N LEU A 120 -0.18 16.96 9.83
CA LEU A 120 0.51 18.04 9.12
C LEU A 120 0.51 19.35 9.92
N PRO A 121 1.54 20.21 9.76
CA PRO A 121 1.58 21.55 10.34
C PRO A 121 0.33 22.37 10.03
N SER A 122 -0.21 23.13 10.97
CA SER A 122 -1.49 23.85 10.77
C SER A 122 -1.47 24.83 9.59
N ASP A 123 -0.29 25.30 9.17
CA ASP A 123 -0.01 26.24 8.09
C ASP A 123 0.26 25.59 6.71
N TRP A 124 0.15 24.27 6.59
CA TRP A 124 0.33 23.59 5.30
C TRP A 124 -0.67 24.12 4.25
N SER A 125 -0.21 24.21 3.00
CA SER A 125 -0.94 24.83 1.88
C SER A 125 -1.14 23.86 0.72
N ASP A 126 -0.06 23.24 0.24
CA ASP A 126 -0.07 22.29 -0.87
C ASP A 126 0.66 20.99 -0.50
N LEU A 127 0.17 19.87 -1.02
CA LEU A 127 0.71 18.54 -0.84
C LEU A 127 0.91 17.86 -2.19
N LEU A 128 2.03 17.16 -2.32
CA LEU A 128 2.21 16.12 -3.31
C LEU A 128 2.01 14.77 -2.64
N CYS A 129 1.02 14.00 -3.09
CA CYS A 129 0.65 12.73 -2.51
C CYS A 129 0.89 11.58 -3.49
N GLU A 130 1.09 10.39 -2.94
CA GLU A 130 1.16 9.14 -3.70
C GLU A 130 0.22 8.10 -3.07
N LEU A 131 -0.58 7.45 -3.92
CA LEU A 131 -1.37 6.28 -3.58
C LEU A 131 -0.70 5.08 -4.22
N GLU A 132 0.01 4.29 -3.44
CA GLU A 132 0.47 2.97 -3.85
C GLU A 132 -0.65 1.97 -3.61
N VAL A 133 -1.05 1.24 -4.65
CA VAL A 133 -2.08 0.19 -4.56
C VAL A 133 -1.40 -1.16 -4.41
N ASP A 134 -2.00 -2.05 -3.63
CA ASP A 134 -1.40 -3.37 -3.37
C ASP A 134 -1.35 -4.24 -4.63
N SER A 135 -2.28 -4.01 -5.56
CA SER A 135 -2.40 -4.71 -6.84
C SER A 135 -2.44 -3.75 -8.04
N THR A 136 -1.69 -4.05 -9.11
CA THR A 136 -1.79 -3.36 -10.40
C THR A 136 -3.19 -3.48 -11.02
N ASP A 137 -3.95 -4.51 -10.65
CA ASP A 137 -5.35 -4.67 -11.10
C ASP A 137 -6.27 -3.58 -10.54
N TYR A 138 -5.84 -2.93 -9.45
CA TYR A 138 -6.52 -1.75 -8.92
C TYR A 138 -6.18 -0.49 -9.70
N LEU A 139 -5.06 -0.40 -10.43
CA LEU A 139 -4.63 0.87 -11.05
C LEU A 139 -5.68 1.52 -11.97
N PRO A 140 -6.34 0.79 -12.91
CA PRO A 140 -7.36 1.42 -13.75
C PRO A 140 -8.57 1.91 -12.95
N ARG A 141 -9.00 1.11 -11.96
CA ARG A 141 -10.16 1.44 -11.11
C ARG A 141 -9.84 2.57 -10.13
N ALA A 142 -8.67 2.55 -9.52
CA ALA A 142 -8.17 3.62 -8.66
C ALA A 142 -8.03 4.93 -9.46
N ALA A 143 -7.50 4.89 -10.69
CA ALA A 143 -7.46 6.06 -11.56
C ALA A 143 -8.86 6.60 -11.88
N LEU A 144 -9.84 5.71 -12.12
CA LEU A 144 -11.23 6.09 -12.38
C LEU A 144 -11.91 6.71 -11.14
N HIS A 145 -11.86 6.04 -9.99
CA HIS A 145 -12.44 6.56 -8.74
C HIS A 145 -11.72 7.83 -8.26
N GLY A 146 -10.42 7.93 -8.53
CA GLY A 146 -9.56 9.06 -8.26
C GLY A 146 -9.54 10.15 -9.34
N ALA A 147 -10.35 10.04 -10.41
CA ALA A 147 -10.30 10.96 -11.54
C ALA A 147 -10.38 12.46 -11.15
N PRO A 148 -11.20 12.88 -10.15
CA PRO A 148 -11.22 14.28 -9.70
C PRO A 148 -9.89 14.78 -9.11
N LEU A 149 -8.99 13.89 -8.71
CA LEU A 149 -7.65 14.23 -8.22
C LEU A 149 -6.66 14.54 -9.35
N ASN A 150 -7.06 14.26 -10.60
CA ASN A 150 -6.21 14.30 -11.78
C ASN A 150 -4.86 13.56 -11.57
N PRO A 151 -4.89 12.26 -11.20
CA PRO A 151 -3.69 11.55 -10.84
C PRO A 151 -2.80 11.25 -12.05
N THR A 152 -1.49 11.28 -11.84
CA THR A 152 -0.48 10.82 -12.80
C THR A 152 0.07 9.46 -12.36
N ARG A 153 0.25 8.54 -13.29
CA ARG A 153 0.81 7.21 -12.99
C ARG A 153 2.30 7.31 -12.66
N ASN A 154 2.72 6.66 -11.59
CA ASN A 154 4.13 6.33 -11.37
C ASN A 154 4.45 5.05 -12.17
N PRO A 155 5.38 5.07 -13.13
CA PRO A 155 5.67 3.90 -13.95
C PRO A 155 6.54 2.84 -13.23
N GLU A 156 7.22 3.20 -12.14
CA GLU A 156 8.18 2.33 -11.45
C GLU A 156 7.50 1.39 -10.43
N ILE A 157 6.37 1.82 -9.88
CA ILE A 157 5.60 1.07 -8.88
C ILE A 157 4.11 1.15 -9.20
N ALA A 158 3.29 0.31 -8.55
CA ALA A 158 1.84 0.34 -8.72
C ALA A 158 1.24 1.55 -7.98
N ALA A 159 1.51 2.77 -8.43
CA ALA A 159 1.09 3.98 -7.73
C ALA A 159 0.55 5.10 -8.64
N LEU A 160 -0.27 5.95 -8.02
CA LEU A 160 -0.87 7.16 -8.59
C LEU A 160 -0.43 8.37 -7.76
N ARG A 161 0.12 9.39 -8.41
CA ARG A 161 0.49 10.66 -7.78
C ARG A 161 -0.55 11.72 -8.04
N PHE A 162 -0.87 12.52 -7.04
CA PHE A 162 -1.85 13.59 -7.18
C PHE A 162 -1.50 14.75 -6.26
N ARG A 163 -2.06 15.92 -6.56
CA ARG A 163 -1.85 17.14 -5.79
C ARG A 163 -3.07 17.44 -4.95
N VAL A 164 -2.84 17.80 -3.70
CA VAL A 164 -3.88 18.31 -2.80
C VAL A 164 -3.51 19.72 -2.39
N SER A 165 -4.48 20.61 -2.35
CA SER A 165 -4.25 21.97 -1.90
C SER A 165 -5.42 22.53 -1.11
N ARG A 166 -5.12 23.38 -0.12
CA ARG A 166 -6.13 24.16 0.59
C ARG A 166 -6.57 25.41 -0.19
N LYS A 167 -5.73 25.90 -1.11
CA LYS A 167 -5.97 27.12 -1.89
C LYS A 167 -5.39 26.95 -3.31
N GLY A 168 -6.00 27.51 -4.35
CA GLY A 168 -5.41 27.42 -5.69
C GLY A 168 -5.51 26.01 -6.33
N TYR A 169 -4.42 25.53 -6.93
CA TYR A 169 -4.44 24.43 -7.90
C TYR A 169 -4.13 23.05 -7.28
N GLY A 170 -5.15 22.21 -7.19
CA GLY A 170 -5.07 20.84 -6.66
C GLY A 170 -6.44 20.39 -6.18
N ALA A 171 -6.59 19.11 -5.84
CA ALA A 171 -7.82 18.66 -5.21
C ALA A 171 -7.93 19.22 -3.78
N SER A 172 -9.14 19.57 -3.34
CA SER A 172 -9.33 19.92 -1.93
C SER A 172 -9.13 18.70 -1.02
N PRO A 173 -8.79 18.88 0.26
CA PRO A 173 -8.56 17.74 1.17
C PRO A 173 -9.81 16.89 1.35
N GLY A 174 -11.00 17.51 1.35
CA GLY A 174 -12.27 16.81 1.38
C GLY A 174 -12.56 16.04 0.08
N MET A 175 -12.12 16.55 -1.08
CA MET A 175 -12.25 15.83 -2.35
C MET A 175 -11.31 14.62 -2.41
N ALA A 176 -10.07 14.76 -1.95
CA ALA A 176 -9.12 13.65 -1.77
C ALA A 176 -9.74 12.55 -0.91
N ARG A 177 -10.25 12.90 0.27
CA ARG A 177 -10.94 11.96 1.17
C ARG A 177 -12.09 11.21 0.49
N ARG A 178 -13.00 11.92 -0.20
CA ARG A 178 -14.15 11.30 -0.90
C ARG A 178 -13.73 10.39 -2.07
N CYS A 179 -12.59 10.64 -2.71
CA CYS A 179 -12.06 9.74 -3.72
C CYS A 179 -11.54 8.44 -3.09
N LEU A 180 -10.80 8.57 -1.98
CA LEU A 180 -10.28 7.41 -1.23
C LEU A 180 -11.42 6.58 -0.62
N GLU A 181 -12.46 7.20 -0.09
CA GLU A 181 -13.66 6.52 0.42
C GLU A 181 -14.39 5.72 -0.67
N ARG A 182 -14.43 6.22 -1.92
CA ARG A 182 -14.97 5.47 -3.06
C ARG A 182 -14.09 4.27 -3.43
N MET A 183 -12.76 4.40 -3.30
CA MET A 183 -11.84 3.29 -3.49
C MET A 183 -12.02 2.22 -2.40
N ASP A 184 -12.19 2.64 -1.15
CA ASP A 184 -12.49 1.74 -0.03
C ASP A 184 -13.80 0.96 -0.27
N ALA A 185 -14.85 1.64 -0.73
CA ALA A 185 -16.13 1.01 -1.07
C ALA A 185 -16.02 -0.02 -2.21
N GLU A 186 -15.09 0.18 -3.15
CA GLU A 186 -14.76 -0.73 -4.25
C GLU A 186 -13.80 -1.86 -3.81
N GLY A 187 -13.31 -1.84 -2.56
CA GLY A 187 -12.36 -2.82 -2.04
C GLY A 187 -10.93 -2.65 -2.57
N ILE A 188 -10.59 -1.46 -3.09
CA ILE A 188 -9.23 -1.13 -3.51
C ILE A 188 -8.39 -0.90 -2.25
N THR A 189 -7.30 -1.64 -2.12
CA THR A 189 -6.38 -1.54 -0.98
C THR A 189 -5.03 -0.96 -1.40
N GLY A 190 -4.37 -0.32 -0.45
CA GLY A 190 -3.09 0.35 -0.68
C GLY A 190 -2.65 1.22 0.49
N ARG A 191 -1.69 2.10 0.22
CA ARG A 191 -1.15 3.08 1.14
C ARG A 191 -1.15 4.46 0.47
N VAL A 192 -1.70 5.45 1.16
CA VAL A 192 -1.54 6.86 0.80
C VAL A 192 -0.38 7.45 1.59
N THR A 193 0.45 8.26 0.96
CA THR A 193 1.58 8.97 1.57
C THR A 193 1.63 10.42 1.09
N VAL A 194 2.13 11.30 1.94
CA VAL A 194 2.51 12.67 1.56
C VAL A 194 4.00 12.64 1.23
N LEU A 195 4.35 12.86 -0.04
CA LEU A 195 5.74 12.90 -0.49
C LEU A 195 6.41 14.23 -0.14
N GLN A 196 5.67 15.33 -0.28
CA GLN A 196 6.11 16.66 0.13
C GLN A 196 4.90 17.50 0.58
N ALA A 197 5.16 18.40 1.53
CA ALA A 197 4.24 19.42 1.98
C ALA A 197 4.92 20.79 1.87
N LEU A 198 4.16 21.79 1.44
CA LEU A 198 4.58 23.19 1.42
C LEU A 198 3.70 24.00 2.37
N SER A 199 4.30 24.94 3.08
CA SER A 199 3.60 25.94 3.89
C SER A 199 3.68 27.31 3.23
N GLU A 200 2.67 28.14 3.45
CA GLU A 200 2.61 29.55 3.03
C GLU A 200 3.01 29.83 1.57
N THR A 201 2.50 29.05 0.62
CA THR A 201 2.75 29.29 -0.81
C THR A 201 2.00 30.52 -1.33
N GLY A 202 2.73 31.40 -2.01
CA GLY A 202 2.16 32.50 -2.79
C GLY A 202 1.82 32.05 -4.21
N TYR A 203 0.62 32.37 -4.69
CA TYR A 203 0.19 32.05 -6.05
C TYR A 203 0.50 33.22 -7.00
N ALA A 204 1.04 32.91 -8.18
CA ALA A 204 1.15 33.87 -9.27
C ALA A 204 0.01 33.62 -10.26
N ALA A 205 -1.05 34.43 -10.18
CA ALA A 205 -2.30 34.22 -10.93
C ALA A 205 -2.90 32.81 -10.68
N THR A 206 -3.09 31.99 -11.71
CA THR A 206 -3.62 30.61 -11.58
C THR A 206 -2.54 29.55 -11.38
N LEU A 207 -1.26 29.94 -11.30
CA LEU A 207 -0.13 29.03 -11.18
C LEU A 207 0.19 28.79 -9.70
N GLY A 208 -0.06 27.57 -9.25
CA GLY A 208 0.44 27.06 -7.97
C GLY A 208 1.89 26.57 -8.04
N PRO A 209 2.44 26.06 -6.93
CA PRO A 209 3.81 25.56 -6.88
C PRO A 209 4.06 24.46 -7.91
N VAL A 210 5.24 24.51 -8.54
CA VAL A 210 5.71 23.48 -9.47
C VAL A 210 6.41 22.39 -8.67
N TRP A 211 5.83 21.20 -8.68
CA TRP A 211 6.41 20.04 -8.04
C TRP A 211 7.40 19.37 -8.98
N ARG A 212 8.61 19.08 -8.49
CA ARG A 212 9.61 18.32 -9.24
C ARG A 212 9.96 17.03 -8.50
N VAL A 213 9.74 15.89 -9.13
CA VAL A 213 10.21 14.59 -8.63
C VAL A 213 11.28 14.08 -9.59
N ALA A 214 12.47 13.76 -9.07
CA ALA A 214 13.64 13.32 -9.87
C ALA A 214 13.96 14.27 -11.06
N GLY A 215 13.78 15.58 -10.87
CA GLY A 215 14.06 16.60 -11.89
C GLY A 215 12.96 16.83 -12.93
N ARG A 216 11.85 16.08 -12.91
CA ARG A 216 10.71 16.25 -13.84
C ARG A 216 9.52 16.90 -13.13
N SER A 217 8.83 17.80 -13.82
CA SER A 217 7.59 18.41 -13.32
C SER A 217 6.47 17.37 -13.28
N VAL A 218 5.75 17.30 -12.14
CA VAL A 218 4.63 16.37 -11.89
C VAL A 218 3.39 17.15 -11.52
#